data_AF-A0AAD9NN28-F1
#
_entry.id   AF-A0AAD9NN28-F1
#
_cell.length_a   1.000
_cell.length_b   1.000
_cell.length_c   1.000
_cell.angle_alpha   90.00
_cell.angle_beta   90.00
_cell.angle_gamma   90.00
#
_symmetry.space_group_name_H-M   'P 1'
#
loop_
_entity.id
_entity.type
_entity.pdbx_description
1 polymer ?
#
loop_
_entity_poly.entity_id
_entity_poly.type
_entity_poly.pdbx_seq_one_letter_code
_entity_poly.pdbx_strand_id
1 'polypeptide(L)'
;MDFISTGYNGGGAGYLLSNEAARTVVERGTEVRCKQDGTIEDLDMGRCLAKFGIFPKNTRDAQDRYVFHCDHPIKLLEGKGNAPSVYTYTRGNRTFGNPNGLRVLSPDMISFHYMDPAHMFMYDFLLYDLHRHGTS
;
A
#
# COMPACT_ATOMS: atom_id res chain seq x y z
N MET A 1 18.47 8.91 -10.66
CA MET A 1 17.11 8.41 -10.90
C MET A 1 16.22 9.63 -11.03
N ASP A 2 15.49 9.77 -12.14
CA ASP A 2 14.58 10.91 -12.31
C ASP A 2 13.36 10.75 -11.39
N PHE A 3 13.28 11.59 -10.37
CA PHE A 3 12.27 11.53 -9.33
C PHE A 3 10.93 12.07 -9.86
N ILE A 4 9.82 11.42 -9.48
CA ILE A 4 8.47 11.97 -9.69
C ILE A 4 8.20 12.93 -8.53
N SER A 5 8.09 14.23 -8.80
CA SER A 5 7.85 15.24 -7.76
C SER A 5 6.54 15.00 -6.98
N THR A 6 5.53 14.44 -7.64
CA THR A 6 4.23 14.08 -7.08
C THR A 6 4.20 12.72 -6.37
N GLY A 7 5.30 11.97 -6.46
CA GLY A 7 5.47 10.65 -5.87
C GLY A 7 4.73 9.50 -6.54
N TYR A 8 4.87 8.30 -5.96
CA TYR A 8 4.22 7.05 -6.38
C TYR A 8 3.87 6.16 -5.18
N ASN A 9 2.97 5.19 -5.38
CA ASN A 9 2.64 4.17 -4.39
C ASN A 9 3.55 2.95 -4.58
N GLY A 10 4.18 2.45 -3.51
CA GLY A 10 4.90 1.17 -3.57
C GLY A 10 3.95 -0.03 -3.67
N GLY A 11 4.31 -1.04 -4.45
CA GLY A 11 3.45 -2.17 -4.84
C GLY A 11 3.49 -3.35 -3.89
N GLY A 12 4.43 -3.41 -2.94
CA GLY A 12 4.51 -4.53 -2.00
C GLY A 12 3.21 -4.75 -1.21
N ALA A 13 2.63 -3.68 -0.68
CA ALA A 13 1.31 -3.75 -0.04
C ALA A 13 0.15 -3.73 -1.06
N GLY A 14 0.44 -3.49 -2.33
CA GLY A 14 -0.53 -3.12 -3.36
C GLY A 14 -0.99 -1.67 -3.26
N TYR A 15 -1.67 -1.23 -4.32
CA TYR A 15 -2.38 0.04 -4.40
C TYR A 15 -3.67 -0.13 -5.20
N LEU A 16 -4.64 0.76 -4.97
CA LEU A 16 -5.92 0.72 -5.65
C LEU A 16 -6.00 1.80 -6.72
N LEU A 17 -6.51 1.42 -7.89
CA LEU A 17 -6.87 2.33 -8.97
C LEU A 17 -8.38 2.28 -9.16
N SER A 18 -8.99 3.42 -9.49
CA SER A 18 -10.35 3.40 -10.01
C SER A 18 -10.38 2.68 -11.36
N ASN A 19 -11.55 2.14 -11.74
CA ASN A 19 -11.73 1.52 -13.05
C ASN A 19 -11.29 2.45 -14.19
N GLU A 20 -11.58 3.75 -14.07
CA GLU A 20 -11.18 4.73 -15.08
C GLU A 20 -9.68 4.98 -15.14
N ALA A 21 -8.99 5.00 -13.99
CA ALA A 21 -7.54 5.13 -13.95
C ALA A 21 -6.85 3.91 -14.58
N ALA A 22 -7.32 2.70 -14.25
CA ALA A 22 -6.82 1.47 -14.84
C ALA A 22 -7.06 1.43 -16.35
N ARG A 23 -8.28 1.76 -16.79
CA ARG A 23 -8.63 1.84 -18.22
C ARG A 23 -7.77 2.85 -18.96
N THR A 24 -7.58 4.04 -18.40
CA THR A 24 -6.73 5.09 -18.98
C THR A 24 -5.30 4.60 -19.19
N VAL A 25 -4.70 3.93 -18.21
CA VAL A 25 -3.34 3.39 -18.34
C VAL A 25 -3.26 2.33 -19.45
N VAL A 26 -4.22 1.41 -19.51
CA VAL A 26 -4.23 0.31 -20.47
C VAL A 26 -4.48 0.81 -21.90
N GLU A 27 -5.51 1.61 -22.10
CA GLU A 27 -5.95 2.03 -23.44
C GLU A 27 -5.08 3.16 -24.01
N ARG A 28 -4.61 4.07 -23.16
CA ARG A 28 -3.95 5.32 -23.58
C ARG A 28 -2.48 5.40 -23.18
N GLY A 29 -1.97 4.44 -22.41
CA GLY A 29 -0.58 4.45 -21.94
C GLY A 29 0.43 4.49 -23.07
N THR A 30 0.13 3.87 -24.22
CA THR A 30 0.99 3.91 -25.43
C THR A 30 1.04 5.29 -26.06
N GLU A 31 -0.07 6.05 -26.05
CA GLU A 31 -0.15 7.43 -26.58
C GLU A 31 0.88 8.34 -25.91
N VAL A 32 1.03 8.19 -24.58
CA VAL A 32 1.92 9.01 -23.77
C VAL A 32 3.28 8.34 -23.51
N ARG A 33 3.57 7.24 -24.20
CA ARG A 33 4.82 6.46 -24.05
C ARG A 33 5.07 6.06 -22.60
N CYS A 34 4.07 5.49 -21.94
CA CYS A 34 4.28 4.79 -20.67
C CYS A 34 5.26 3.64 -20.89
N LYS A 35 6.15 3.44 -19.92
CA LYS A 35 7.17 2.41 -20.00
C LYS A 35 6.51 1.05 -19.77
N GLN A 36 6.81 0.08 -20.62
CA GLN A 36 6.23 -1.28 -20.54
C GLN A 36 7.20 -2.31 -19.97
N ASP A 37 8.48 -1.96 -19.89
CA ASP A 37 9.57 -2.74 -19.33
C ASP A 37 10.24 -1.94 -18.20
N GLY A 38 10.66 -2.59 -17.11
CA GLY A 38 11.19 -1.83 -15.99
C GLY A 38 11.80 -2.68 -14.90
N THR A 39 12.74 -2.08 -14.18
CA THR A 39 13.36 -2.67 -12.98
C THR A 39 12.61 -2.28 -11.71
N ILE A 40 11.86 -1.17 -11.73
CA ILE A 40 11.04 -0.69 -10.61
C ILE A 40 9.64 -0.37 -11.15
N GLU A 41 8.81 -1.39 -11.26
CA GLU A 41 7.48 -1.32 -11.88
C GLU A 41 6.59 -0.24 -11.23
N ASP A 42 6.51 -0.19 -9.90
CA ASP A 42 5.73 0.82 -9.15
C ASP A 42 6.07 2.27 -9.51
N LEU A 43 7.36 2.55 -9.73
CA LEU A 43 7.84 3.87 -10.10
C LEU A 43 7.41 4.20 -11.53
N ASP A 44 7.53 3.23 -12.44
CA ASP A 44 7.13 3.40 -13.84
C ASP A 44 5.61 3.52 -13.99
N MET A 45 4.83 2.81 -13.16
CA MET A 45 3.38 3.00 -13.04
C MET A 45 3.04 4.41 -12.53
N GLY A 46 3.70 4.87 -11.47
CA GLY A 46 3.53 6.23 -10.95
C GLY A 46 3.84 7.30 -12.00
N ARG A 47 4.90 7.11 -12.80
CA ARG A 47 5.23 8.01 -13.92
C ARG A 47 4.15 8.01 -14.98
N CYS A 48 3.61 6.84 -15.31
CA CYS A 48 2.54 6.72 -16.31
C CYS A 48 1.28 7.45 -15.85
N LEU A 49 0.83 7.20 -14.62
CA LEU A 49 -0.34 7.85 -14.02
C LEU A 49 -0.16 9.38 -13.95
N ALA A 50 1.03 9.86 -13.61
CA ALA A 50 1.34 11.29 -13.55
C ALA A 50 1.17 12.00 -14.91
N LYS A 51 1.43 11.31 -16.04
CA LYS A 51 1.19 11.86 -17.40
C LYS A 51 -0.30 12.13 -17.68
N PHE A 52 -1.19 11.45 -16.97
CA PHE A 52 -2.64 11.67 -17.03
C PHE A 52 -3.16 12.55 -15.89
N GLY A 53 -2.27 13.17 -15.10
CA GLY A 53 -2.67 13.97 -13.94
C GLY A 53 -3.22 13.14 -12.78
N ILE A 54 -2.93 11.83 -12.74
CA ILE A 54 -3.35 10.93 -11.68
C ILE A 54 -2.19 10.77 -10.69
N PHE A 55 -2.44 11.11 -9.42
CA PHE A 55 -1.41 11.14 -8.39
C PHE A 55 -1.80 10.31 -7.16
N PRO A 56 -0.82 9.80 -6.39
CA PRO A 56 -1.08 9.19 -5.09
C PRO A 56 -1.88 10.09 -4.17
N LYS A 57 -2.78 9.49 -3.39
CA LYS A 57 -3.55 10.18 -2.35
C LYS A 57 -3.13 9.68 -0.97
N ASN A 58 -3.39 10.48 0.05
CA ASN A 58 -3.28 10.00 1.42
C ASN A 58 -4.35 8.92 1.66
N THR A 59 -3.91 7.71 2.00
CA THR A 59 -4.77 6.55 2.24
C THR A 59 -5.02 6.27 3.72
N ARG A 60 -4.45 7.09 4.62
CA ARG A 60 -4.65 6.92 6.06
C ARG A 60 -6.10 7.18 6.46
N ASP A 61 -6.52 6.54 7.53
CA ASP A 61 -7.83 6.77 8.14
C ASP A 61 -7.92 8.15 8.82
N ALA A 62 -9.10 8.46 9.39
CA ALA A 62 -9.35 9.74 10.06
C ALA A 62 -8.47 10.00 11.31
N GLN A 63 -7.76 8.98 11.79
CA GLN A 63 -6.85 9.02 12.94
C GLN A 63 -5.38 8.96 12.50
N ASP A 64 -5.08 9.19 11.22
CA ASP A 64 -3.73 9.14 10.62
C ASP A 64 -3.07 7.75 10.75
N ARG A 65 -3.88 6.68 10.74
CA ARG A 65 -3.41 5.28 10.77
C ARG A 65 -3.38 4.67 9.39
N TYR A 66 -2.49 3.71 9.18
CA TYR A 66 -2.30 3.09 7.88
C TYR A 66 -3.33 1.99 7.62
N VAL A 67 -3.73 1.85 6.35
CA VAL A 67 -4.64 0.80 5.87
C VAL A 67 -3.96 -0.18 4.91
N PHE A 68 -2.96 0.26 4.15
CA PHE A 68 -2.03 -0.60 3.41
C PHE A 68 -0.77 -0.79 4.25
N HIS A 69 -0.12 -1.96 4.24
CA HIS A 69 1.05 -2.20 5.10
C HIS A 69 2.19 -2.89 4.33
N CYS A 70 3.38 -2.29 4.35
CA CYS A 70 4.55 -2.77 3.59
C CYS A 70 5.31 -3.93 4.27
N ASP A 71 4.77 -4.50 5.34
CA ASP A 71 5.45 -5.55 6.10
C ASP A 71 4.47 -6.60 6.63
N HIS A 72 5.02 -7.71 7.11
CA HIS A 72 4.23 -8.80 7.68
C HIS A 72 3.48 -8.35 8.95
N PRO A 73 2.21 -8.75 9.15
CA PRO A 73 1.40 -8.34 10.31
C PRO A 73 2.08 -8.65 11.64
N ILE A 74 2.67 -9.84 11.83
CA ILE A 74 3.40 -10.17 13.07
C ILE A 74 4.50 -9.14 13.36
N LYS A 75 5.29 -8.76 12.34
CA LYS A 75 6.38 -7.80 12.51
C LYS A 75 5.86 -6.41 12.86
N LEU A 76 4.71 -6.01 12.33
CA LEU A 76 4.03 -4.75 12.69
C LEU A 76 3.50 -4.79 14.13
N LEU A 77 2.88 -5.89 14.55
CA LEU A 77 2.37 -6.09 15.91
C LEU A 77 3.49 -6.09 16.96
N GLU A 78 4.66 -6.65 16.60
CA GLU A 78 5.88 -6.58 17.41
C GLU A 78 6.55 -5.20 17.42
N GLY A 79 6.02 -4.23 16.66
CA GLY A 79 6.59 -2.89 16.55
C GLY A 79 7.89 -2.82 15.75
N LYS A 80 8.17 -3.82 14.91
CA LYS A 80 9.38 -3.96 14.10
C LYS A 80 9.18 -3.68 12.62
N GLY A 81 7.97 -3.34 12.17
CA GLY A 81 7.62 -3.21 10.75
C GLY A 81 8.19 -1.97 10.05
N ASN A 82 7.77 -1.72 8.81
CA ASN A 82 8.10 -0.54 7.99
C ASN A 82 6.84 0.18 7.50
N ALA A 83 6.83 1.53 7.52
CA ALA A 83 5.64 2.30 7.15
C ALA A 83 5.37 2.17 5.65
N PRO A 84 4.10 2.26 5.21
CA PRO A 84 3.77 2.27 3.80
C PRO A 84 4.51 3.37 3.06
N SER A 85 5.23 3.00 2.01
CA SER A 85 5.96 3.95 1.19
C SER A 85 5.03 4.54 0.12
N VAL A 86 4.35 5.63 0.48
CA VAL A 86 4.00 6.64 -0.52
C VAL A 86 5.26 7.47 -0.73
N TYR A 87 5.99 7.21 -1.80
CA TYR A 87 7.22 7.93 -2.13
C TYR A 87 6.90 9.32 -2.69
N THR A 88 6.29 10.18 -1.89
CA THR A 88 6.15 11.61 -2.16
C THR A 88 7.34 12.35 -1.56
N TYR A 89 7.80 13.44 -2.18
CA TYR A 89 8.96 14.24 -1.72
C TYR A 89 8.78 14.88 -0.31
N THR A 90 7.81 14.46 0.50
CA THR A 90 7.52 15.05 1.82
C THR A 90 7.39 14.09 2.98
N ARG A 91 7.92 12.86 2.92
CA ARG A 91 8.29 12.13 4.14
C ARG A 91 9.24 10.99 3.82
N GLY A 92 10.53 11.21 4.12
CA GLY A 92 11.56 10.18 4.13
C GLY A 92 11.21 9.01 5.05
N ASN A 93 11.96 7.93 4.86
CA ASN A 93 12.02 6.73 5.69
C ASN A 93 11.64 7.01 7.15
N ARG A 94 10.35 6.82 7.49
CA ARG A 94 9.94 6.68 8.88
C ARG A 94 10.15 5.21 9.22
N THR A 95 11.36 4.89 9.63
CA THR A 95 11.64 3.65 10.37
C THR A 95 10.74 3.66 11.60
N PHE A 96 10.00 2.57 11.82
CA PHE A 96 9.25 2.41 13.06
C PHE A 96 10.24 2.18 14.21
N GLY A 97 10.57 3.25 14.92
CA GLY A 97 10.79 3.17 16.35
C GLY A 97 9.42 3.32 17.00
N ASN A 98 8.93 2.30 17.67
CA ASN A 98 7.69 2.32 18.40
C ASN A 98 7.88 2.95 19.78
N PRO A 99 7.34 4.16 20.07
CA PRO A 99 7.00 4.52 21.45
C PRO A 99 5.51 4.27 21.80
N ASN A 100 4.63 3.99 20.82
CA ASN A 100 3.17 3.92 21.01
C ASN A 100 2.48 2.76 20.22
N GLY A 101 2.77 1.50 20.55
CA GLY A 101 2.37 0.31 19.78
C GLY A 101 0.89 0.25 19.37
N LEU A 102 0.59 -0.50 18.30
CA LEU A 102 -0.73 -0.74 17.71
C LEU A 102 -1.53 0.48 17.23
N ARG A 103 -1.29 1.70 17.74
CA ARG A 103 -2.02 2.92 17.36
C ARG A 103 -1.82 3.36 15.92
N VAL A 104 -0.89 2.74 15.20
CA VAL A 104 -0.61 3.02 13.78
C VAL A 104 -1.38 2.12 12.82
N LEU A 105 -2.03 1.06 13.33
CA LEU A 105 -2.83 0.12 12.56
C LEU A 105 -4.30 0.57 12.61
N SER A 106 -4.89 0.83 11.44
CA SER A 106 -6.33 1.07 11.33
C SER A 106 -7.11 -0.20 11.72
N PRO A 107 -8.36 -0.15 12.19
CA PRO A 107 -9.26 -1.30 12.18
C PRO A 107 -9.75 -1.61 10.75
N ASP A 108 -9.72 -0.61 9.85
CA ASP A 108 -10.18 -0.70 8.47
C ASP A 108 -9.01 -1.01 7.51
N MET A 109 -8.13 -1.95 7.91
CA MET A 109 -6.97 -2.33 7.11
C MET A 109 -7.39 -3.04 5.83
N ILE A 110 -6.63 -2.81 4.76
CA ILE A 110 -6.87 -3.36 3.43
C ILE A 110 -5.89 -4.47 3.10
N SER A 111 -4.59 -4.30 3.39
CA SER A 111 -3.58 -5.28 2.96
C SER A 111 -2.29 -5.27 3.80
N PHE A 112 -1.55 -6.38 3.69
CA PHE A 112 -0.22 -6.60 4.23
C PHE A 112 0.72 -7.21 3.17
N HIS A 113 2.00 -6.90 3.27
CA HIS A 113 3.05 -7.46 2.41
C HIS A 113 3.74 -8.67 3.07
N TYR A 114 4.50 -9.45 2.29
CA TYR A 114 5.26 -10.62 2.73
C TYR A 114 4.45 -11.75 3.37
N MET A 115 3.17 -11.84 3.01
CA MET A 115 2.26 -12.90 3.40
C MET A 115 2.56 -14.20 2.65
N ASP A 116 2.80 -15.30 3.37
CA ASP A 116 2.84 -16.63 2.74
C ASP A 116 1.44 -17.27 2.68
N PRO A 117 1.24 -18.32 1.86
CA PRO A 117 -0.07 -18.94 1.70
C PRO A 117 -0.68 -19.48 3.00
N ALA A 118 0.13 -19.99 3.94
CA ALA A 118 -0.37 -20.54 5.18
C ALA A 118 -0.97 -19.45 6.07
N HIS A 119 -0.32 -18.30 6.16
CA HIS A 119 -0.86 -17.14 6.87
C HIS A 119 -2.12 -16.58 6.20
N MET A 120 -2.21 -16.61 4.86
CA MET A 120 -3.43 -16.20 4.15
C MET A 120 -4.63 -17.09 4.54
N PHE A 121 -4.49 -18.42 4.48
CA PHE A 121 -5.55 -19.35 4.90
C PHE A 121 -5.92 -19.20 6.38
N MET A 122 -4.92 -19.00 7.24
CA MET A 122 -5.15 -18.76 8.66
C MET A 122 -5.98 -17.48 8.89
N TYR A 123 -5.62 -16.37 8.23
CA TYR A 123 -6.36 -15.12 8.40
C TYR A 123 -7.75 -15.18 7.80
N ASP A 124 -7.94 -15.85 6.66
CA ASP A 124 -9.26 -16.09 6.08
C ASP A 124 -10.17 -16.84 7.06
N PHE A 125 -9.67 -17.95 7.62
CA PHE A 125 -10.37 -18.71 8.65
C PHE A 125 -10.70 -17.85 9.89
N LEU A 126 -9.73 -17.10 10.41
CA LEU A 126 -9.93 -16.29 11.62
C LEU A 126 -10.90 -15.13 11.42
N LEU A 127 -10.98 -14.56 10.21
CA LEU A 127 -11.81 -13.39 9.92
C LEU A 127 -13.22 -13.77 9.47
N TYR A 128 -13.37 -14.86 8.72
CA TYR A 128 -14.63 -15.19 8.05
C TYR A 128 -15.30 -16.46 8.58
N ASP A 129 -14.52 -17.46 9.03
CA ASP A 129 -15.08 -18.76 9.46
C ASP A 129 -15.19 -18.91 10.98
N LEU A 130 -14.23 -18.33 11.73
CA LEU A 130 -14.17 -18.47 13.17
C LEU A 130 -15.23 -17.61 13.84
N HIS A 131 -16.37 -18.22 14.17
CA HIS A 131 -17.37 -17.60 15.02
C HIS A 131 -16.93 -17.67 16.49
N ARG A 132 -16.53 -16.52 17.05
CA ARG A 132 -16.40 -16.39 18.51
C ARG A 132 -17.78 -16.30 19.13
N HIS A 133 -18.16 -17.32 19.90
CA HIS A 133 -19.32 -17.23 20.77
C HIS A 133 -19.02 -16.28 21.94
N GLY A 134 -19.67 -15.11 21.92
CA GLY A 134 -19.95 -14.22 23.05
C GLY A 134 -18.80 -13.87 24.00
N THR A 135 -18.34 -12.61 23.90
CA THR A 135 -18.29 -11.76 25.09
C THR A 135 -19.04 -10.48 24.75
N SER A 136 -20.22 -10.35 25.38
CA SER A 136 -20.99 -9.10 25.50
C SER A 136 -20.17 -7.99 26.13
#